data_AF-A0AAU7QXW2-F1
#
_entry.id   AF-A0AAU7QXW2-F1
#
_cell.length_a   1.000
_cell.length_b   1.000
_cell.length_c   1.000
_cell.angle_alpha   90.00
_cell.angle_beta   90.00
_cell.angle_gamma   90.00
#
_symmetry.space_group_name_H-M   'P 1'
#
loop_
_entity.id
_entity.type
_entity.pdbx_description
1 polymer ?
#
loop_
_entity_poly.entity_id
_entity_poly.type
_entity_poly.pdbx_seq_one_letter_code
_entity_poly.pdbx_strand_id
1 'polypeptide(L)'
;MGALKPWHIAVLVVVLILLFGAKRLPDAARSLGRSLRIIKAETKSLHDDDRDLAEKADAQAGYQPLQPQQQPVQGQPYAQQQPYTQQPYAPQPQQPVAPPADPVQRVREN
;
A
#
# COMPACT_ATOMS: atom_id res chain seq x y z
N MET A 1 24.57 19.56 37.49
CA MET A 1 24.04 19.61 36.11
C MET A 1 23.45 18.25 35.77
N GLY A 2 22.27 17.93 36.33
CA GLY A 2 21.65 16.61 36.22
C GLY A 2 20.90 16.47 34.90
N ALA A 3 21.61 16.01 33.87
CA ALA A 3 21.04 15.71 32.57
C ALA A 3 19.91 14.69 32.73
N LEU A 4 18.69 15.14 32.45
CA LEU A 4 17.55 14.32 32.02
C LEU A 4 17.39 13.02 32.83
N LYS A 5 17.12 13.12 34.13
CA LYS A 5 16.69 11.94 34.90
C LYS A 5 15.51 11.31 34.12
N PRO A 6 15.56 9.99 33.77
CA PRO A 6 14.55 9.30 32.98
C PRO A 6 13.10 9.57 33.42
N TRP A 7 12.94 9.90 34.70
CA TRP A 7 11.71 10.39 35.31
C TRP A 7 11.01 11.53 34.54
N HIS A 8 11.74 12.54 34.06
CA HIS A 8 11.12 13.69 33.38
C HIS A 8 10.54 13.28 32.01
N ILE A 9 11.21 12.35 31.32
CA ILE A 9 10.72 11.83 30.04
C ILE A 9 9.46 11.00 30.26
N ALA A 10 9.39 10.19 31.31
CA ALA A 10 8.18 9.45 31.66
C ALA A 10 6.99 10.40 31.90
N VAL A 11 7.20 11.49 32.63
CA VAL A 11 6.15 12.51 32.87
C VAL A 11 5.71 13.17 31.56
N LEU A 12 6.63 13.54 30.67
CA LEU A 12 6.30 14.12 29.36
C LEU A 12 5.47 13.16 28.49
N VAL A 13 5.83 11.88 28.46
CA VAL A 13 5.08 10.86 27.71
C VAL A 13 3.68 10.70 28.29
N VAL A 14 3.53 10.67 29.62
CA VAL A 14 2.22 10.61 30.27
C VAL A 14 1.37 11.82 29.90
N VAL A 15 1.93 13.03 29.94
CA VAL A 15 1.23 14.26 29.52
C VAL A 15 0.82 14.17 28.05
N LEU A 16 1.70 13.75 27.13
CA LEU A 16 1.36 13.57 25.72
C LEU A 16 0.23 12.54 25.52
N ILE A 17 0.23 11.43 26.27
CA ILE A 17 -0.86 10.43 26.22
C ILE A 17 -2.18 11.04 26.69
N LEU A 18 -2.17 11.90 27.71
CA LEU A 18 -3.38 12.56 28.21
C LEU A 18 -3.93 13.59 27.21
N LEU A 19 -3.08 14.35 26.53
CA LEU A 19 -3.52 15.35 25.54
C LEU A 19 -3.96 14.73 24.21
N PHE A 20 -3.16 13.80 23.67
CA PHE A 20 -3.39 13.23 22.35
C PHE A 20 -4.18 11.92 22.38
N GLY A 21 -4.19 11.21 23.51
CA GLY A 21 -4.82 9.91 23.69
C GLY A 21 -3.89 8.73 23.39
N ALA A 22 -4.06 7.64 24.13
CA ALA A 22 -3.22 6.43 24.05
C ALA A 22 -3.21 5.76 22.66
N LYS A 23 -4.24 5.96 21.83
CA LYS A 23 -4.32 5.44 20.47
C LYS A 23 -3.64 6.32 19.42
N ARG A 24 -3.52 7.64 19.64
CA ARG A 24 -3.03 8.59 18.62
C ARG A 24 -1.51 8.69 18.59
N LEU A 25 -0.85 8.60 19.74
CA LEU A 25 0.61 8.56 19.82
C LEU A 25 1.25 7.40 19.02
N PRO A 26 0.84 6.13 19.20
CA PRO A 26 1.45 5.02 18.46
C PRO A 26 1.11 5.08 16.97
N ASP A 27 -0.06 5.58 16.61
CA ASP A 27 -0.47 5.74 15.21
C ASP A 27 0.38 6.83 14.50
N ALA A 28 0.52 7.99 15.15
CA ALA A 28 1.39 9.08 14.66
C ALA A 28 2.87 8.65 14.59
N ALA A 29 3.38 7.95 15.61
CA ALA A 29 4.75 7.45 15.60
C ALA A 29 4.97 6.43 14.47
N ARG A 30 3.98 5.58 14.17
CA ARG A 30 4.07 4.60 13.06
C ARG A 30 4.01 5.26 11.69
N SER A 31 3.17 6.28 11.49
CA SER A 31 3.09 6.99 10.21
C SER A 31 4.36 7.82 9.97
N LEU A 32 4.81 8.58 10.97
CA LEU A 32 6.05 9.35 10.92
C LEU A 32 7.28 8.45 10.77
N GLY A 33 7.31 7.30 11.46
CA GLY A 33 8.39 6.32 11.37
C GLY A 33 8.51 5.67 9.99
N ARG A 34 7.39 5.47 9.27
CA ARG A 34 7.43 4.98 7.89
C ARG A 34 8.04 6.02 6.94
N SER A 35 7.65 7.29 7.04
CA SER A 35 8.23 8.36 6.21
C SER A 35 9.73 8.56 6.49
N LEU A 36 10.13 8.53 7.77
CA LEU A 36 11.54 8.61 8.17
C LEU A 36 12.36 7.40 7.70
N ARG A 37 11.77 6.21 7.62
CA ARG A 37 12.46 5.01 7.10
C ARG A 37 12.80 5.15 5.62
N ILE A 38 11.89 5.70 4.82
CA ILE A 38 12.11 5.92 3.38
C ILE A 38 13.26 6.92 3.20
N ILE A 39 13.18 8.07 3.87
CA ILE A 39 14.22 9.10 3.82
C ILE A 39 15.56 8.54 4.31
N LYS A 40 15.56 7.77 5.40
CA LYS A 40 16.77 7.13 5.94
C LYS A 40 17.36 6.08 4.99
N ALA A 41 16.54 5.32 4.27
CA ALA A 41 17.01 4.35 3.28
C ALA A 41 17.65 5.06 2.09
N GLU A 42 17.00 6.09 1.55
CA GLU A 42 17.55 6.90 0.45
C GLU A 42 18.84 7.60 0.86
N THR A 43 18.88 8.18 2.07
CA THR A 43 20.08 8.83 2.60
C THR A 43 21.20 7.82 2.88
N LYS A 44 20.86 6.60 3.31
CA LYS A 44 21.84 5.52 3.53
C LYS A 44 22.43 5.00 2.23
N SER A 45 21.65 4.88 1.16
CA SER A 45 22.19 4.54 -0.17
C SER A 45 23.22 5.56 -0.65
N LEU A 46 22.96 6.87 -0.45
CA LEU A 46 23.94 7.91 -0.80
C LEU A 46 25.23 7.82 0.04
N HIS A 47 25.12 7.40 1.30
CA HIS A 47 26.27 7.30 2.21
C HIS A 47 27.02 5.97 2.07
N ASP A 48 26.31 4.91 1.69
CA ASP A 48 26.86 3.57 1.46
C ASP A 48 27.49 3.50 0.06
N ASP A 49 26.99 4.20 -0.97
CA ASP A 49 27.62 4.24 -2.30
C ASP A 49 29.09 4.73 -2.24
N ASP A 50 29.42 5.66 -1.33
CA ASP A 50 30.80 6.11 -1.08
C ASP A 50 31.67 5.04 -0.38
N ARG A 51 31.08 4.09 0.35
CA ARG A 51 31.79 2.98 1.02
C ARG A 51 31.84 1.71 0.17
N ASP A 52 30.79 1.41 -0.56
CA ASP A 52 30.67 0.27 -1.48
C ASP A 52 31.59 0.44 -2.70
N LEU A 53 31.87 1.66 -3.16
CA LEU A 53 32.89 1.89 -4.20
C LEU A 53 34.31 1.51 -3.74
N ALA A 54 34.61 1.67 -2.44
CA ALA A 54 35.88 1.26 -1.86
C ALA A 54 35.94 -0.26 -1.59
N GLU A 55 34.81 -0.90 -1.24
CA GLU A 55 34.74 -2.34 -0.93
C GLU A 55 34.58 -3.22 -2.19
N LYS A 56 33.87 -2.75 -3.24
CA LYS A 56 33.78 -3.42 -4.55
C LYS A 56 35.09 -3.42 -5.32
N ALA A 57 35.93 -2.41 -5.15
CA ALA A 57 37.26 -2.36 -5.76
C ALA A 57 38.16 -3.52 -5.29
N ASP A 58 37.96 -4.01 -4.06
CA ASP A 58 38.67 -5.17 -3.51
C ASP A 58 38.00 -6.51 -3.88
N ALA A 59 36.66 -6.54 -4.00
CA ALA A 59 35.91 -7.76 -4.27
C ALA A 59 35.89 -8.23 -5.75
N GLN A 60 36.31 -7.40 -6.71
CA GLN A 60 36.33 -7.76 -8.14
C GLN A 60 37.58 -8.53 -8.60
N ALA A 61 38.53 -8.83 -7.70
CA ALA A 61 39.68 -9.69 -7.97
C ALA A 61 39.43 -11.19 -7.67
N GLY A 62 38.16 -11.60 -7.52
CA GLY A 62 37.77 -12.98 -7.24
C GLY A 62 37.02 -13.63 -8.41
N TYR A 63 37.64 -14.61 -9.06
CA TYR A 63 37.01 -15.49 -10.05
C TYR A 63 35.69 -16.08 -9.53
N GLN A 64 34.58 -15.81 -10.22
CA GLN A 64 33.27 -16.39 -9.88
C GLN A 64 32.99 -17.59 -10.80
N PRO A 65 32.95 -18.83 -10.30
CA PRO A 65 32.57 -19.98 -11.10
C PRO A 65 31.06 -19.94 -11.41
N LEU A 66 30.71 -20.19 -12.68
CA LEU A 66 29.34 -20.35 -13.17
C LEU A 66 28.63 -21.46 -12.37
N GLN A 67 27.68 -21.09 -11.51
CA GLN A 67 26.79 -22.04 -10.84
C GLN A 67 25.67 -22.46 -11.80
N PRO A 68 25.39 -23.76 -11.99
CA PRO A 68 24.27 -24.22 -12.79
C PRO A 68 22.94 -23.75 -12.18
N GLN A 69 22.11 -23.08 -12.98
CA GLN A 69 20.74 -22.74 -12.61
C GLN A 69 19.95 -24.00 -12.25
N GLN A 70 19.52 -24.10 -10.99
CA GLN A 70 18.41 -24.97 -10.60
C GLN A 70 17.17 -24.10 -10.42
N GLN A 71 16.32 -24.09 -11.44
CA GLN A 71 14.97 -23.55 -11.38
C GLN A 71 14.03 -24.59 -10.76
N PRO A 72 13.35 -24.31 -9.64
CA PRO A 72 12.04 -24.87 -9.39
C PRO A 72 11.01 -23.92 -10.00
N VAL A 73 10.53 -24.25 -11.21
CA VAL A 73 9.30 -23.68 -11.76
C VAL A 73 8.15 -24.23 -10.92
N GLN A 74 7.74 -23.48 -9.90
CA GLN A 74 6.52 -23.76 -9.13
C GLN A 74 5.51 -22.63 -9.33
N GLY A 75 4.61 -22.86 -10.28
CA GLY A 75 3.20 -22.45 -10.25
C GLY A 75 2.90 -20.96 -10.12
N GLN A 76 2.75 -20.27 -11.26
CA GLN A 76 1.75 -19.20 -11.35
C GLN A 76 0.34 -19.81 -11.24
N PRO A 77 -0.57 -19.16 -10.52
CA PRO A 77 -1.52 -18.33 -11.26
C PRO A 77 -1.69 -16.95 -10.62
N TYR A 78 -1.51 -15.95 -11.48
CA TYR A 78 -2.01 -14.59 -11.32
C TYR A 78 -3.54 -14.61 -11.21
N ALA A 79 -4.08 -14.55 -9.99
CA ALA A 79 -5.47 -14.15 -9.80
C ALA A 79 -5.52 -12.62 -9.70
N GLN A 80 -6.01 -12.00 -10.77
CA GLN A 80 -6.31 -10.58 -10.85
C GLN A 80 -7.22 -10.14 -9.69
N GLN A 81 -6.79 -9.16 -8.90
CA GLN A 81 -7.73 -8.42 -8.05
C GLN A 81 -8.43 -7.38 -8.92
N GLN A 82 -9.60 -7.72 -9.46
CA GLN A 82 -10.52 -6.74 -10.01
C GLN A 82 -11.16 -5.94 -8.85
N PRO A 83 -11.17 -4.59 -8.89
CA PRO A 83 -12.00 -3.82 -7.99
C PRO A 83 -13.44 -3.84 -8.50
N TYR A 84 -14.28 -4.72 -7.96
CA TYR A 84 -15.74 -4.61 -8.12
C TYR A 84 -16.27 -3.62 -7.07
N THR A 85 -16.56 -2.41 -7.53
CA THR A 85 -17.48 -1.50 -6.87
C THR A 85 -18.84 -2.19 -6.74
N GLN A 86 -19.29 -2.43 -5.50
CA GLN A 86 -20.66 -2.81 -5.24
C GLN A 86 -21.57 -1.61 -5.52
N GLN A 87 -22.36 -1.68 -6.59
CA GLN A 87 -23.52 -0.81 -6.76
C GLN A 87 -24.75 -1.63 -6.34
N PRO A 88 -25.40 -1.29 -5.21
CA PRO A 88 -26.61 -1.98 -4.78
C PRO A 88 -27.67 -1.89 -5.88
N TYR A 89 -28.18 -3.04 -6.30
CA TYR A 89 -29.36 -3.14 -7.14
C TYR A 89 -30.51 -2.37 -6.49
N ALA A 90 -30.85 -1.20 -7.05
CA ALA A 90 -32.15 -0.60 -6.81
C ALA A 90 -33.18 -1.38 -7.66
N PRO A 91 -34.33 -1.80 -7.09
CA PRO A 91 -35.37 -2.42 -7.88
C PRO A 91 -35.89 -1.42 -8.92
N GLN A 92 -35.71 -1.75 -10.20
CA GLN A 92 -36.35 -1.00 -11.28
C GLN A 92 -37.87 -1.24 -11.19
N PRO A 93 -38.72 -0.20 -11.22
CA PRO A 93 -40.15 -0.40 -11.37
C PRO A 93 -40.41 -1.05 -12.73
N GLN A 94 -41.03 -2.23 -12.73
CA GLN A 94 -41.45 -2.94 -13.93
C GLN A 94 -42.41 -2.04 -14.72
N GLN A 95 -41.97 -1.53 -15.86
CA GLN A 95 -42.89 -0.90 -16.80
C GLN A 95 -43.83 -1.99 -17.35
N PRO A 96 -45.16 -1.78 -17.33
CA PRO A 96 -46.08 -2.69 -17.97
C PRO A 96 -45.69 -2.83 -19.44
N VAL A 97 -45.30 -4.04 -19.85
CA VAL A 97 -45.08 -4.38 -21.26
C VAL A 97 -46.34 -4.05 -22.04
N ALA A 98 -46.30 -3.01 -22.87
CA ALA A 98 -47.40 -2.68 -23.76
C ALA A 98 -47.60 -3.85 -24.74
N PRO A 99 -48.84 -4.33 -24.95
CA PRO A 99 -49.12 -5.38 -25.92
C PRO A 99 -48.69 -4.93 -27.33
N PRO A 100 -48.27 -5.86 -28.20
CA PRO A 100 -47.86 -5.52 -29.56
C PRO A 100 -49.02 -4.80 -30.27
N ALA A 101 -48.77 -3.56 -30.70
CA ALA A 101 -49.75 -2.77 -31.42
C ALA A 101 -50.06 -3.44 -32.76
N ASP A 102 -51.29 -3.93 -32.93
CA ASP A 102 -51.80 -4.43 -34.20
C ASP A 102 -51.78 -3.31 -35.25
N PRO A 103 -51.00 -3.42 -36.35
CA PRO A 103 -50.97 -2.38 -37.39
C PRO A 103 -52.26 -2.31 -38.21
N VAL A 104 -53.21 -3.22 -37.96
CA VAL A 104 -54.44 -3.37 -38.76
C VAL A 104 -55.47 -2.27 -38.49
N GLN A 105 -55.43 -1.60 -37.33
CA GLN A 105 -56.42 -0.56 -37.00
C GLN A 105 -56.12 0.81 -37.63
N ARG A 106 -54.86 1.12 -37.95
CA ARG A 106 -54.45 2.44 -38.49
C ARG A 106 -54.93 2.73 -39.90
N VAL A 107 -55.45 1.76 -40.64
CA VAL A 107 -55.91 1.93 -42.03
C VAL A 107 -57.41 2.24 -42.12
N ARG A 108 -58.18 2.07 -41.03
CA ARG A 108 -59.64 2.22 -41.07
C ARG A 108 -60.14 3.63 -40.73
N GLU A 109 -59.28 4.52 -40.24
CA GLU A 109 -59.67 5.84 -39.72
C GLU A 109 -59.21 7.03 -40.59
N ASN A 110 -59.15 6.89 -41.92
CA ASN A 110 -58.98 8.04 -42.81
C ASN A 110 -60.06 8.11 -43.89
#